data_AF-A0A9E5HWS0-F1
#
_entry.id   AF-A0A9E5HWS0-F1
#
_cell.length_a   1.000
_cell.length_b   1.000
_cell.length_c   1.000
_cell.angle_alpha   90.00
_cell.angle_beta   90.00
_cell.angle_gamma   90.00
#
_symmetry.space_group_name_H-M   'P 1'
#
loop_
_entity.id
_entity.type
_entity.pdbx_description
1 polymer ?
#
loop_
_entity_poly.entity_id
_entity_poly.type
_entity_poly.pdbx_seq_one_letter_code
_entity_poly.pdbx_strand_id
1 'polypeptide(L)'
;VRATANRLANFDDANLRRSARAAVAASARVQRALEILGNEIPDHLREAGELRIRHGQASLEELGTLAVPAMTKDAIAGRIRRLLAMADKRAGELGIPDTESSISPEMLT
;
A
#
# COMPACT_ATOMS: atom_id res chain seq x y z
N VAL A 1 -33.25 -18.82 4.11
CA VAL A 1 -32.06 -18.51 4.95
C VAL A 1 -30.72 -18.94 4.32
N ARG A 2 -30.61 -20.04 3.57
CA ARG A 2 -29.34 -20.48 2.93
C ARG A 2 -28.79 -19.55 1.82
N ALA A 3 -29.65 -18.89 1.05
CA ALA A 3 -29.22 -18.02 -0.06
C ALA A 3 -28.55 -16.69 0.37
N THR A 4 -28.76 -16.25 1.62
CA THR A 4 -28.13 -15.02 2.15
C THR A 4 -26.74 -15.31 2.69
N ALA A 5 -26.57 -16.43 3.38
CA ALA A 5 -25.27 -16.87 3.92
C ALA A 5 -24.24 -17.11 2.81
N ASN A 6 -24.62 -17.78 1.72
CA ASN A 6 -23.73 -18.03 0.59
C ASN A 6 -23.34 -16.73 -0.15
N ARG A 7 -24.26 -15.75 -0.23
CA ARG A 7 -23.93 -14.44 -0.80
C ARG A 7 -22.92 -13.71 0.06
N LEU A 8 -23.16 -13.64 1.37
CA LEU A 8 -22.25 -12.96 2.31
C LEU A 8 -20.84 -13.56 2.26
N ALA A 9 -20.73 -14.89 2.34
CA ALA A 9 -19.45 -15.59 2.26
C ALA A 9 -18.70 -15.33 0.94
N ASN A 10 -19.41 -15.30 -0.20
CA ASN A 10 -18.80 -14.98 -1.50
C ASN A 10 -18.34 -13.51 -1.58
N PHE A 11 -19.12 -12.57 -0.99
CA PHE A 11 -18.73 -11.17 -0.92
C PHE A 11 -17.48 -10.97 -0.07
N ASP A 12 -17.39 -11.66 1.07
CA ASP A 12 -16.24 -11.60 1.96
C ASP A 12 -14.97 -12.16 1.29
N ASP A 13 -15.07 -13.31 0.61
CA ASP A 13 -13.95 -13.89 -0.15
C ASP A 13 -13.48 -12.95 -1.28
N ALA A 14 -14.42 -12.35 -2.03
CA ALA A 14 -14.10 -11.41 -3.10
C ALA A 14 -13.45 -10.12 -2.57
N ASN A 15 -13.95 -9.58 -1.45
CA ASN A 15 -13.39 -8.40 -0.81
C ASN A 15 -12.00 -8.68 -0.24
N LEU A 16 -11.79 -9.84 0.37
CA LEU A 16 -10.49 -10.27 0.90
C LEU A 16 -9.44 -10.36 -0.21
N ARG A 17 -9.76 -11.05 -1.31
CA ARG A 17 -8.86 -11.19 -2.47
C ARG A 17 -8.53 -9.84 -3.12
N ARG A 18 -9.53 -8.96 -3.30
CA ARG A 18 -9.31 -7.61 -3.82
C ARG A 18 -8.37 -6.81 -2.92
N SER A 19 -8.60 -6.87 -1.61
CA SER A 19 -7.81 -6.13 -0.62
C SER A 19 -6.36 -6.64 -0.56
N ALA A 20 -6.16 -7.96 -0.62
CA ALA A 20 -4.83 -8.57 -0.66
C ALA A 20 -4.03 -8.15 -1.91
N ARG A 21 -4.66 -8.15 -3.10
CA ARG A 21 -4.00 -7.65 -4.32
C ARG A 21 -3.66 -6.18 -4.24
N ALA A 22 -4.58 -5.35 -3.73
CA ALA A 22 -4.31 -3.93 -3.52
C ALA A 22 -3.15 -3.69 -2.54
N ALA A 23 -3.03 -4.52 -1.50
CA ALA A 23 -1.92 -4.47 -0.56
C ALA A 23 -0.57 -4.80 -1.24
N VAL A 24 -0.54 -5.84 -2.07
CA VAL A 24 0.65 -6.26 -2.83
C VAL A 24 1.06 -5.20 -3.85
N ALA A 25 0.12 -4.64 -4.61
CA ALA A 25 0.37 -3.53 -5.53
C ALA A 25 0.89 -2.28 -4.79
N ALA A 26 0.28 -1.93 -3.65
CA ALA A 26 0.76 -0.83 -2.82
C ALA A 26 2.19 -1.08 -2.31
N SER A 27 2.54 -2.33 -1.98
CA SER A 27 3.89 -2.69 -1.55
C SER A 27 4.93 -2.46 -2.65
N ALA A 28 4.65 -2.87 -3.89
CA ALA A 28 5.54 -2.64 -5.02
C ALA A 28 5.74 -1.14 -5.30
N ARG A 29 4.64 -0.37 -5.33
CA ARG A 29 4.71 1.09 -5.49
C ARG A 29 5.53 1.76 -4.39
N VAL A 30 5.36 1.33 -3.14
CA VAL A 30 6.09 1.88 -2.00
C VAL A 30 7.59 1.55 -2.11
N GLN A 31 7.95 0.34 -2.53
CA GLN A 31 9.35 0.01 -2.79
C GLN A 31 9.95 0.96 -3.83
N ARG A 32 9.23 1.19 -4.94
CA ARG A 32 9.67 2.15 -5.95
C ARG A 32 9.77 3.58 -5.41
N ALA A 33 8.86 3.99 -4.53
CA ALA A 33 8.91 5.30 -3.89
C ALA A 33 10.16 5.49 -3.02
N LEU A 34 10.57 4.45 -2.28
CA LEU A 34 11.79 4.50 -1.47
C LEU A 34 13.05 4.64 -2.34
N GLU A 35 13.08 3.98 -3.50
CA GLU A 35 14.18 4.11 -4.47
C GLU A 35 14.28 5.51 -5.08
N ILE A 36 13.13 6.09 -5.48
CA ILE A 36 13.08 7.41 -6.12
C ILE A 36 13.54 8.51 -5.16
N LEU A 37 13.07 8.45 -3.91
CA LEU A 37 13.28 9.52 -2.94
C LEU A 37 14.56 9.35 -2.12
N GLY A 38 15.06 8.12 -1.96
CA GLY A 38 16.31 7.85 -1.24
C GLY A 38 16.32 8.47 0.16
N ASN A 39 17.24 9.42 0.40
CA ASN A 39 17.42 10.10 1.68
C ASN A 39 16.50 11.32 1.90
N GLU A 40 15.74 11.75 0.88
CA GLU A 40 14.85 12.92 0.96
C GLU A 40 13.52 12.61 1.67
N ILE A 41 13.29 11.34 2.04
CA ILE A 41 12.03 10.87 2.65
C ILE A 41 11.98 11.28 4.13
N PRO A 42 10.94 12.00 4.57
CA PRO A 42 10.68 12.22 5.99
C PRO A 42 10.54 10.90 6.76
N ASP A 43 11.15 10.78 7.94
CA ASP A 43 11.23 9.54 8.72
C ASP A 43 9.88 8.84 8.90
N HIS A 44 8.85 9.58 9.30
CA HIS A 44 7.51 9.04 9.52
C HIS A 44 6.84 8.47 8.25
N LEU A 45 7.27 8.88 7.05
CA LEU A 45 6.84 8.30 5.77
C LEU A 45 7.71 7.10 5.39
N ARG A 46 9.02 7.16 5.65
CA ARG A 46 9.93 6.03 5.46
C ARG A 46 9.49 4.84 6.31
N GLU A 47 9.25 5.05 7.59
CA GLU A 47 8.76 4.02 8.53
C GLU A 47 7.47 3.35 8.01
N ALA A 48 6.51 4.15 7.54
CA ALA A 48 5.27 3.63 6.97
C ALA A 48 5.52 2.81 5.69
N GLY A 49 6.46 3.27 4.86
CA GLY A 49 6.86 2.57 3.64
C GLY A 49 7.53 1.24 3.93
N GLU A 50 8.52 1.24 4.83
CA GLU A 50 9.23 0.03 5.27
C GLU A 50 8.28 -0.98 5.91
N LEU A 51 7.33 -0.51 6.73
CA LEU A 51 6.33 -1.37 7.33
C LEU A 51 5.42 -2.03 6.28
N ARG A 52 5.01 -1.27 5.25
CA ARG A 52 4.24 -1.80 4.12
C ARG A 52 5.05 -2.84 3.34
N ILE A 53 6.35 -2.60 3.07
CA ILE A 53 7.20 -3.59 2.38
C ILE A 53 7.36 -4.87 3.20
N ARG A 54 7.68 -4.72 4.50
CA ARG A 54 7.87 -5.85 5.41
C ARG A 54 6.61 -6.71 5.55
N HIS A 55 5.44 -6.09 5.46
CA HIS A 55 4.15 -6.75 5.58
C HIS A 55 3.28 -6.50 4.34
N GLY A 56 3.81 -6.83 3.15
CA GLY A 56 3.19 -6.52 1.86
C GLY A 56 1.76 -7.03 1.65
N GLN A 57 1.37 -8.09 2.37
CA GLN A 57 0.02 -8.68 2.28
C GLN A 57 -0.93 -8.20 3.40
N ALA A 58 -0.42 -7.51 4.41
CA ALA A 58 -1.23 -7.07 5.53
C ALA A 58 -2.22 -5.96 5.11
N SER A 59 -3.40 -6.00 5.69
CA SER A 59 -4.37 -4.92 5.62
C SER A 59 -3.83 -3.64 6.26
N LEU A 60 -4.42 -2.50 5.92
CA LEU A 60 -4.05 -1.21 6.55
C LEU A 60 -4.33 -1.19 8.06
N GLU A 61 -5.30 -1.97 8.52
CA GLU A 61 -5.62 -2.07 9.94
C GLU A 61 -4.55 -2.86 10.71
N GLU A 62 -4.10 -3.98 10.15
CA GLU A 62 -2.97 -4.75 10.68
C GLU A 62 -1.69 -3.91 10.68
N LEU A 63 -1.40 -3.18 9.59
CA LEU A 63 -0.25 -2.26 9.58
C LEU A 63 -0.33 -1.19 10.66
N GLY A 64 -1.52 -0.62 10.87
CA GLY A 64 -1.73 0.38 11.92
C GLY A 64 -1.40 -0.18 13.32
N THR A 65 -1.79 -1.43 13.56
CA THR A 65 -1.52 -2.15 14.81
C THR A 65 -0.04 -2.52 14.99
N LEU A 66 0.64 -2.88 13.90
CA LEU A 66 2.07 -3.23 13.90
C LEU A 66 3.01 -2.04 14.04
N ALA A 67 2.52 -0.82 13.77
CA ALA A 67 3.32 0.38 13.90
C ALA A 67 3.63 0.73 15.36
N VAL A 68 4.75 1.44 15.58
CA VAL A 68 5.16 1.88 16.92
C VAL A 68 5.48 3.38 16.87
N PRO A 69 4.68 4.24 17.54
CA PRO A 69 3.43 3.91 18.24
C PRO A 69 2.33 3.40 17.29
N ALA A 70 1.40 2.61 17.83
CA ALA A 70 0.26 2.11 17.09
C ALA A 70 -0.55 3.29 16.50
N MET A 71 -1.07 3.10 15.29
CA MET A 71 -1.81 4.12 14.57
C MET A 71 -3.08 3.56 13.96
N THR A 72 -4.03 4.45 13.66
CA THR A 72 -5.26 4.05 12.98
C THR A 72 -4.98 3.64 11.53
N LYS A 73 -5.87 2.82 10.96
CA LYS A 73 -5.89 2.46 9.54
C LYS A 73 -5.73 3.70 8.62
N ASP A 74 -6.40 4.79 8.95
CA ASP A 74 -6.39 6.00 8.13
C ASP A 74 -5.10 6.80 8.27
N ALA A 75 -4.47 6.77 9.45
CA ALA A 75 -3.18 7.41 9.67
C ALA A 75 -2.07 6.73 8.84
N ILE A 76 -1.98 5.40 8.88
CA ILE A 76 -1.01 4.66 8.05
C ILE A 76 -1.31 4.81 6.55
N ALA A 77 -2.58 4.74 6.16
CA ALA A 77 -2.98 4.95 4.77
C ALA A 77 -2.61 6.36 4.27
N GLY A 78 -2.81 7.38 5.11
CA GLY A 78 -2.42 8.75 4.81
C GLY A 78 -0.91 8.92 4.63
N ARG A 79 -0.10 8.25 5.46
CA ARG A 79 1.37 8.24 5.31
C ARG A 79 1.79 7.58 4.00
N ILE A 80 1.27 6.40 3.69
CA ILE A 80 1.57 5.70 2.43
C ILE A 80 1.18 6.55 1.21
N ARG A 81 -0.02 7.16 1.21
CA ARG A 81 -0.46 8.03 0.11
C ARG A 81 0.47 9.24 -0.09
N ARG A 82 0.90 9.88 1.00
CA ARG A 82 1.85 11.02 0.92
C ARG A 82 3.23 10.59 0.41
N LEU A 83 3.71 9.42 0.81
CA LEU A 83 4.97 8.87 0.31
C LEU A 83 4.90 8.67 -1.21
N LEU A 84 3.85 8.03 -1.71
CA LEU A 84 3.65 7.80 -3.15
C LEU A 84 3.54 9.11 -3.92
N ALA A 85 2.71 10.06 -3.45
CA ALA A 85 2.56 11.36 -4.11
C ALA A 85 3.88 12.16 -4.16
N MET A 86 4.70 12.08 -3.12
CA MET A 86 6.01 12.71 -3.08
C MET A 86 6.96 12.06 -4.11
N ALA A 87 6.97 10.73 -4.20
CA ALA A 87 7.79 10.01 -5.16
C ALA A 87 7.35 10.26 -6.61
N ASP A 88 6.04 10.23 -6.89
CA ASP A 88 5.50 10.48 -8.23
C ASP A 88 5.83 11.91 -8.70
N LYS A 89 5.74 12.89 -7.79
CA LYS A 89 6.18 14.26 -8.08
C LYS A 89 7.67 14.31 -8.42
N ARG A 90 8.52 13.67 -7.60
CA ARG A 90 9.98 13.64 -7.80
C ARG A 90 10.34 12.94 -9.12
N ALA A 91 9.65 11.86 -9.45
CA ALA A 91 9.84 11.14 -10.71
C ALA A 91 9.56 12.04 -11.92
N GLY A 92 8.47 12.81 -11.88
CA GLY A 92 8.14 13.81 -12.91
C GLY A 92 9.21 14.90 -13.05
N GLU A 93 9.73 15.41 -11.94
CA GLU A 93 10.82 16.41 -11.94
C GLU A 93 12.13 15.85 -12.54
N LEU A 94 12.40 14.56 -12.34
CA LEU A 94 13.58 13.86 -12.86
C LEU A 94 13.40 13.29 -14.27
N GLY A 95 12.18 13.29 -14.82
CA GLY A 95 11.86 12.67 -16.11
C GLY A 95 11.99 11.15 -16.12
N ILE A 96 11.80 10.49 -14.97
CA ILE A 96 11.86 9.03 -14.83
C ILE A 96 10.45 8.43 -14.62
N PRO A 97 10.25 7.13 -14.86
CA PRO A 97 8.97 6.47 -14.55
C PRO A 97 8.60 6.56 -13.07
N ASP A 98 7.32 6.83 -12.83
CA ASP A 98 6.70 7.02 -11.51
C ASP A 98 6.51 5.69 -10.74
N THR A 99 5.81 5.73 -9.60
CA THR A 99 5.57 4.52 -8.80
C THR A 99 4.63 3.52 -9.46
N GLU A 100 3.73 3.93 -10.35
CA GLU A 100 2.78 3.03 -11.02
C GLU A 100 3.47 2.13 -12.05
N SER A 101 4.58 2.60 -12.62
CA SER A 101 5.41 1.80 -13.52
C SER A 101 5.94 0.49 -12.91
N SER A 102 5.95 0.38 -11.57
CA SER A 102 6.36 -0.84 -10.86
C SER A 102 5.29 -1.94 -10.79
N ILE A 103 4.05 -1.63 -11.18
CA ILE A 103 2.92 -2.57 -11.07
C ILE A 103 2.82 -3.41 -12.34
N SER A 104 2.92 -4.73 -12.20
CA SER A 104 2.64 -5.66 -13.30
C SER A 104 1.12 -5.80 -13.52
N PRO A 105 0.63 -5.96 -14.77
CA PRO A 105 -0.80 -6.14 -15.05
C PRO A 105 -1.46 -7.27 -14.24
N GLU A 106 -0.72 -8.35 -13.97
CA GLU A 106 -1.18 -9.49 -13.16
C GLU A 106 -1.53 -9.12 -11.72
N MET A 107 -0.94 -8.05 -11.19
CA MET A 107 -1.24 -7.55 -9.83
C MET A 107 -2.57 -6.80 -9.77
N LEU A 108 -3.13 -6.42 -10.91
CA LEU A 108 -4.37 -5.65 -11.04
C LEU A 108 -5.59 -6.53 -11.39
N THR A 109 -5.37 -7.78 -11.81
CA THR A 109 -6.41 -8.75 -12.23
C THR A 109 -6.84 -9.69 -11.12
#